data_AF-A0A957H3G8-F1
#
_entry.id   AF-A0A957H3G8-F1
#
_cell.length_a   1.000
_cell.length_b   1.000
_cell.length_c   1.000
_cell.angle_alpha   90.00
_cell.angle_beta   90.00
_cell.angle_gamma   90.00
#
_symmetry.space_group_name_H-M   'P 1'
#
loop_
_entity.id
_entity.type
_entity.pdbx_description
1 polymer ?
#
loop_
_entity_poly.entity_id
_entity_poly.type
_entity_poly.pdbx_seq_one_letter_code
_entity_poly.pdbx_strand_id
1 'polypeptide(L)'
;MADSLNKYSSRITQRASQGASQAMLYGTGMSEEDMNKAQVGIASVWYEGNTCNMHLNDLAAYVKEGVVAAGLVGLRFNTIGVSDGISMGTDGMSYSLQSREIIADSIETAMSAHWYDANISIPGCDKNMPGCLIAMGRLNRPALMVYGGTIKPGCVGDKVLDIVSAFQSYGEYLAGAISEEERRAIVRHSCPGAGACGGMYTANTMASAIEAMGMSLPYSSSNPAESAEKVAECRAAGEAIQLLLEKDIKPRDIMT
;
A
#
# COMPACT_ATOMS: atom_id res chain seq x y z
N MET A 1 3.42 -34.21 -8.51
CA MET A 1 4.54 -33.35 -8.12
C MET A 1 3.90 -32.14 -7.47
N ALA A 2 4.29 -31.78 -6.24
CA ALA A 2 3.81 -30.51 -5.68
C ALA A 2 4.30 -29.38 -6.62
N ASP A 3 3.41 -28.52 -7.08
CA ASP A 3 3.80 -27.41 -7.96
C ASP A 3 4.80 -26.51 -7.21
N SER A 4 5.92 -26.16 -7.87
CA SER A 4 6.94 -25.32 -7.28
C SER A 4 6.38 -23.92 -6.97
N LEU A 5 6.65 -23.38 -5.79
CA LEU A 5 6.15 -22.05 -5.39
C LEU A 5 6.76 -20.92 -6.22
N ASN A 6 7.95 -21.12 -6.78
CA ASN A 6 8.71 -20.11 -7.55
C ASN A 6 8.44 -20.16 -9.07
N LYS A 7 7.16 -20.19 -9.45
CA LYS A 7 6.70 -20.33 -10.86
C LYS A 7 7.32 -19.32 -11.82
N TYR A 8 7.56 -18.09 -11.37
CA TYR A 8 8.11 -17.00 -12.16
C TYR A 8 9.60 -16.81 -11.89
N SER A 9 10.02 -16.72 -10.62
CA SER A 9 11.41 -16.38 -10.30
C SER A 9 12.40 -17.49 -10.68
N SER A 10 11.95 -18.75 -10.77
CA SER A 10 12.75 -19.85 -11.33
C SER A 10 13.28 -19.57 -12.74
N ARG A 11 12.63 -18.66 -13.49
CA ARG A 11 13.12 -18.19 -14.79
C ARG A 11 14.52 -17.60 -14.69
N ILE A 12 14.81 -16.86 -13.62
CA ILE A 12 16.05 -16.12 -13.40
C ILE A 12 16.96 -16.77 -12.34
N THR A 13 16.43 -17.63 -11.46
CA THR A 13 17.22 -18.29 -10.42
C THR A 13 17.75 -19.67 -10.81
N GLN A 14 17.02 -20.47 -11.60
CA GLN A 14 17.38 -21.89 -11.84
C GLN A 14 18.08 -22.18 -13.17
N ARG A 15 18.10 -21.23 -14.12
CA ARG A 15 18.65 -21.48 -15.46
C ARG A 15 20.11 -21.04 -15.53
N ALA A 16 21.02 -21.94 -15.93
CA ALA A 16 22.44 -21.60 -16.11
C ALA A 16 22.67 -20.43 -17.08
N SER A 17 21.81 -20.28 -18.11
CA SER A 17 21.84 -19.14 -19.03
C SER A 17 21.42 -17.80 -18.41
N GLN A 18 21.04 -17.78 -17.13
CA GLN A 18 20.70 -16.60 -16.34
C GLN A 18 21.74 -16.32 -15.25
N GLY A 19 23.00 -16.73 -15.45
CA GLY A 19 24.09 -16.45 -14.52
C GLY A 19 24.27 -14.96 -14.18
N ALA A 20 24.01 -14.06 -15.13
CA ALA A 20 24.03 -12.61 -14.87
C ALA A 20 22.93 -12.18 -13.87
N SER A 21 21.72 -12.72 -14.03
CA SER A 21 20.60 -12.47 -13.11
C SER A 21 20.91 -13.01 -11.71
N GLN A 22 21.42 -14.24 -11.63
CA GLN A 22 21.87 -14.85 -10.37
C GLN A 22 22.96 -14.02 -9.69
N ALA A 23 23.95 -13.52 -10.43
CA ALA A 23 25.01 -12.67 -9.89
C ALA A 23 24.47 -11.38 -9.28
N MET A 24 23.52 -10.72 -9.94
CA MET A 24 22.85 -9.53 -9.40
C MET A 24 22.07 -9.86 -8.12
N LEU A 25 21.35 -10.99 -8.11
CA LEU A 25 20.60 -11.44 -6.93
C LEU A 25 21.53 -11.75 -5.74
N TYR A 26 22.64 -12.46 -5.96
CA TYR A 26 23.68 -12.64 -4.94
C TYR A 26 24.23 -11.30 -4.45
N GLY A 27 24.42 -10.32 -5.34
CA GLY A 27 24.85 -8.97 -4.99
C GLY A 27 23.89 -8.23 -4.05
N THR A 28 22.60 -8.58 -4.05
CA THR A 28 21.62 -8.04 -3.09
C THR A 28 21.67 -8.70 -1.70
N GLY A 29 22.49 -9.73 -1.54
CA GLY A 29 22.64 -10.49 -0.29
C GLY A 29 21.83 -11.78 -0.22
N MET A 30 21.19 -12.22 -1.31
CA MET A 30 20.54 -13.54 -1.36
C MET A 30 21.56 -14.66 -1.25
N SER A 31 21.22 -15.74 -0.54
CA SER A 31 22.00 -16.97 -0.48
C SER A 31 21.60 -17.97 -1.58
N GLU A 32 22.36 -19.06 -1.71
CA GLU A 32 22.00 -20.16 -2.62
C GLU A 32 20.67 -20.83 -2.22
N GLU A 33 20.37 -20.90 -0.93
CA GLU A 33 19.09 -21.40 -0.42
C GLU A 33 17.94 -20.49 -0.88
N ASP A 34 18.13 -19.17 -0.84
CA ASP A 34 17.11 -18.19 -1.22
C ASP A 34 16.76 -18.25 -2.72
N MET A 35 17.68 -18.71 -3.58
CA MET A 35 17.41 -18.89 -5.02
C MET A 35 16.29 -19.90 -5.29
N ASN A 36 16.05 -20.83 -4.35
CA ASN A 36 15.02 -21.86 -4.46
C ASN A 36 13.67 -21.44 -3.85
N LYS A 37 13.61 -20.29 -3.14
CA LYS A 37 12.39 -19.76 -2.53
C LYS A 37 11.61 -18.91 -3.53
N ALA A 38 10.30 -18.78 -3.33
CA ALA A 38 9.50 -17.84 -4.10
C ALA A 38 9.80 -16.39 -3.65
N GLN A 39 9.85 -15.48 -4.62
CA GLN A 39 10.16 -14.07 -4.44
C GLN A 39 8.88 -13.24 -4.39
N VAL A 40 8.66 -12.51 -3.31
CA VAL A 40 7.49 -11.64 -3.11
C VAL A 40 7.91 -10.19 -3.30
N GLY A 41 7.33 -9.55 -4.32
CA GLY A 41 7.43 -8.11 -4.50
C GLY A 41 6.58 -7.39 -3.45
N ILE A 42 7.20 -6.52 -2.66
CA ILE A 42 6.51 -5.72 -1.64
C ILE A 42 6.44 -4.28 -2.15
N ALA A 43 5.30 -3.90 -2.72
CA ALA A 43 5.10 -2.64 -3.41
C ALA A 43 4.47 -1.58 -2.48
N SER A 44 5.29 -0.73 -1.87
CA SER A 44 4.79 0.40 -1.08
C SER A 44 4.51 1.63 -1.95
N VAL A 45 3.64 2.51 -1.44
CA VAL A 45 3.37 3.83 -2.05
C VAL A 45 3.84 4.94 -1.11
N TRP A 46 5.03 4.77 -0.54
CA TRP A 46 5.57 5.69 0.47
C TRP A 46 6.13 6.96 -0.15
N TYR A 47 5.91 8.09 0.54
CA TYR A 47 6.62 9.35 0.38
C TYR A 47 6.31 10.25 1.60
N GLU A 48 7.22 11.15 1.94
CA GLU A 48 7.17 11.91 3.21
C GLU A 48 6.14 13.05 3.20
N GLY A 49 5.85 13.62 2.04
CA GLY A 49 5.04 14.83 1.90
C GLY A 49 3.53 14.68 2.10
N ASN A 50 3.04 13.53 2.58
CA ASN A 50 1.62 13.30 2.81
C ASN A 50 1.39 12.37 4.01
N THR A 51 0.45 12.74 4.87
CA THR A 51 0.09 11.95 6.07
C THR A 51 -0.37 10.55 5.72
N CYS A 52 -1.04 10.39 4.57
CA CYS A 52 -1.56 9.10 4.11
C CYS A 52 -0.45 8.08 3.76
N ASN A 53 0.78 8.56 3.49
CA ASN A 53 1.84 7.76 2.86
C ASN A 53 3.14 7.72 3.65
N MET A 54 3.37 8.66 4.58
CA MET A 54 4.67 8.83 5.24
C MET A 54 5.13 7.63 6.09
N HIS A 55 4.20 6.79 6.56
CA HIS A 55 4.47 5.60 7.38
C HIS A 55 4.59 4.29 6.59
N LEU A 56 4.27 4.30 5.29
CA LEU A 56 4.12 3.05 4.53
C LEU A 56 5.45 2.30 4.31
N ASN A 57 6.59 2.99 4.41
CA ASN A 57 7.90 2.33 4.32
C ASN A 57 8.22 1.49 5.56
N ASP A 58 7.74 1.91 6.72
CA ASP A 58 7.88 1.17 7.98
C ASP A 58 6.95 -0.06 7.95
N LEU A 59 5.71 0.12 7.48
CA LEU A 59 4.79 -0.99 7.22
C LEU A 59 5.38 -2.01 6.24
N ALA A 60 6.04 -1.55 5.17
CA ALA A 60 6.74 -2.42 4.22
C ALA A 60 7.88 -3.22 4.86
N ALA A 61 8.55 -2.66 5.87
CA ALA A 61 9.55 -3.40 6.65
C ALA A 61 8.90 -4.53 7.45
N TYR A 62 7.77 -4.27 8.12
CA TYR A 62 7.03 -5.29 8.86
C TYR A 62 6.44 -6.38 7.94
N VAL A 63 5.96 -6.01 6.75
CA VAL A 63 5.55 -7.00 5.74
C VAL A 63 6.73 -7.90 5.34
N LYS A 64 7.92 -7.31 5.13
CA LYS A 64 9.11 -8.08 4.82
C LYS A 64 9.48 -9.06 5.94
N GLU A 65 9.37 -8.66 7.21
CA GLU A 65 9.57 -9.57 8.35
C GLU A 65 8.66 -10.80 8.25
N GLY A 66 7.36 -10.57 8.00
CA GLY A 66 6.38 -11.65 7.84
C GLY A 66 6.68 -12.57 6.66
N VAL A 67 7.02 -12.01 5.50
CA VAL A 67 7.37 -12.78 4.29
C VAL A 67 8.60 -13.66 4.53
N VAL A 68 9.63 -13.13 5.18
CA VAL A 68 10.84 -13.90 5.51
C VAL A 68 10.53 -15.00 6.53
N ALA A 69 9.70 -14.71 7.55
CA ALA A 69 9.28 -15.70 8.54
C ALA A 69 8.49 -16.86 7.91
N ALA A 70 7.74 -16.60 6.83
CA ALA A 70 7.02 -17.61 6.05
C ALA A 70 7.91 -18.42 5.08
N GLY A 71 9.24 -18.27 5.14
CA GLY A 71 10.18 -19.02 4.30
C GLY A 71 10.26 -18.53 2.86
N LEU A 72 9.88 -17.27 2.61
CA LEU A 72 9.91 -16.63 1.28
C LEU A 72 10.96 -15.51 1.22
N VAL A 73 11.25 -15.02 0.03
CA VAL A 73 12.17 -13.87 -0.17
C VAL A 73 11.36 -12.60 -0.39
N GLY A 74 11.45 -11.65 0.55
CA GLY A 74 10.77 -10.36 0.45
C GLY A 74 11.62 -9.26 -0.17
N LEU A 75 11.20 -8.73 -1.32
CA LEU A 75 11.89 -7.69 -2.09
C LEU A 75 11.03 -6.44 -2.17
N ARG A 76 11.38 -5.43 -1.36
CA ARG A 76 10.67 -4.15 -1.29
C ARG A 76 11.03 -3.27 -2.47
N PHE A 77 10.01 -2.65 -3.06
CA PHE A 77 10.14 -1.55 -4.00
C PHE A 77 9.01 -0.55 -3.77
N ASN A 78 9.09 0.63 -4.39
CA ASN A 78 8.15 1.71 -4.17
C ASN A 78 7.65 2.30 -5.49
N THR A 79 6.42 2.80 -5.50
CA THR A 79 5.87 3.61 -6.60
C THR A 79 5.41 4.99 -6.11
N ILE A 80 5.07 5.88 -7.03
CA ILE A 80 4.66 7.24 -6.73
C ILE A 80 3.25 7.29 -6.13
N GLY A 81 2.92 8.42 -5.51
CA GLY A 81 1.57 8.79 -5.15
C GLY A 81 1.41 10.30 -5.15
N VAL A 82 0.18 10.77 -5.05
CA VAL A 82 -0.16 12.19 -4.94
C VAL A 82 -1.18 12.39 -3.83
N SER A 83 -1.17 13.56 -3.21
CA SER A 83 -2.11 13.90 -2.14
C SER A 83 -3.29 14.69 -2.69
N ASP A 84 -4.47 14.08 -2.68
CA ASP A 84 -5.71 14.76 -3.05
C ASP A 84 -6.03 15.89 -2.06
N GLY A 85 -5.71 15.69 -0.77
CA GLY A 85 -5.89 16.72 0.26
C GLY A 85 -5.07 17.99 -0.01
N ILE A 86 -3.81 17.85 -0.46
CA ILE A 86 -2.93 18.99 -0.76
C ILE A 86 -3.26 19.63 -2.10
N SER A 87 -3.59 18.84 -3.13
CA SER A 87 -3.80 19.34 -4.50
C SER A 87 -5.18 19.98 -4.73
N MET A 88 -6.13 19.76 -3.81
CA MET A 88 -7.49 20.29 -3.90
C MET A 88 -7.52 21.81 -4.09
N GLY A 89 -8.30 22.27 -5.08
CA GLY A 89 -8.44 23.70 -5.38
C GLY A 89 -7.29 24.30 -6.22
N THR A 90 -6.40 23.48 -6.78
CA THR A 90 -5.27 23.91 -7.62
C THR A 90 -5.20 23.12 -8.93
N ASP A 91 -4.42 23.60 -9.90
CA ASP A 91 -4.16 22.89 -11.16
C ASP A 91 -3.52 21.50 -10.95
N GLY A 92 -2.87 21.29 -9.80
CA GLY A 92 -2.29 20.00 -9.41
C GLY A 92 -3.32 18.87 -9.34
N MET A 93 -4.61 19.18 -9.10
CA MET A 93 -5.68 18.18 -9.08
C MET A 93 -5.83 17.44 -10.42
N SER A 94 -5.41 18.05 -11.53
CA SER A 94 -5.37 17.42 -12.86
C SER A 94 -4.47 16.18 -12.91
N TYR A 95 -3.52 16.05 -11.96
CA TYR A 95 -2.60 14.92 -11.84
C TYR A 95 -3.05 13.88 -10.81
N SER A 96 -4.21 14.05 -10.16
CA SER A 96 -4.74 13.06 -9.20
C SER A 96 -5.12 11.75 -9.89
N LEU A 97 -6.18 11.75 -10.72
CA LEU A 97 -6.76 10.51 -11.23
C LEU A 97 -5.77 9.67 -12.06
N GLN A 98 -4.95 10.33 -12.89
CA GLN A 98 -3.95 9.66 -13.72
C GLN A 98 -2.86 8.96 -12.91
N SER A 99 -2.64 9.34 -11.65
CA SER A 99 -1.67 8.65 -10.79
C SER A 99 -2.06 7.19 -10.54
N ARG A 100 -3.36 6.85 -10.64
CA ARG A 100 -3.86 5.48 -10.56
C ARG A 100 -3.21 4.59 -11.63
N GLU A 101 -3.13 5.08 -12.86
CA GLU A 101 -2.55 4.34 -13.99
C GLU A 101 -1.04 4.22 -13.83
N ILE A 102 -0.35 5.29 -13.43
CA ILE A 102 1.09 5.25 -13.19
C ILE A 102 1.44 4.22 -12.11
N ILE A 103 0.65 4.15 -11.03
CA ILE A 103 0.83 3.15 -9.97
C ILE A 103 0.65 1.74 -10.52
N ALA A 104 -0.41 1.53 -11.31
CA ALA A 104 -0.68 0.23 -11.93
C ALA A 104 0.48 -0.20 -12.84
N ASP A 105 0.90 0.67 -13.74
CA ASP A 105 1.98 0.44 -14.70
C ASP A 105 3.34 0.23 -14.01
N SER A 106 3.59 0.96 -12.91
CA SER A 106 4.81 0.82 -12.11
C SER A 106 4.93 -0.57 -11.50
N ILE A 107 3.85 -1.05 -10.86
CA ILE A 107 3.83 -2.38 -10.21
C ILE A 107 3.91 -3.47 -11.26
N GLU A 108 3.14 -3.35 -12.35
CA GLU A 108 3.19 -4.28 -13.49
C GLU A 108 4.60 -4.39 -14.08
N THR A 109 5.27 -3.25 -14.25
CA THR A 109 6.65 -3.17 -14.77
C THR A 109 7.62 -3.89 -13.84
N ALA A 110 7.65 -3.53 -12.55
CA ALA A 110 8.58 -4.10 -11.58
C ALA A 110 8.40 -5.61 -11.43
N MET A 111 7.15 -6.06 -11.25
CA MET A 111 6.80 -7.46 -11.10
C MET A 111 7.17 -8.28 -12.35
N SER A 112 6.92 -7.75 -13.54
CA SER A 112 7.22 -8.43 -14.80
C SER A 112 8.72 -8.51 -15.08
N ALA A 113 9.45 -7.40 -14.90
CA ALA A 113 10.87 -7.32 -15.17
C ALA A 113 11.70 -8.16 -14.19
N HIS A 114 11.32 -8.18 -12.90
CA HIS A 114 12.04 -8.91 -11.86
C HIS A 114 11.54 -10.33 -11.62
N TRP A 115 10.52 -10.79 -12.36
CA TRP A 115 10.01 -12.16 -12.26
C TRP A 115 9.52 -12.58 -10.87
N TYR A 116 9.02 -11.64 -10.06
CA TYR A 116 8.50 -11.94 -8.72
C TYR A 116 7.26 -12.86 -8.79
N ASP A 117 7.18 -13.82 -7.88
CA ASP A 117 6.14 -14.85 -7.87
C ASP A 117 4.81 -14.35 -7.31
N ALA A 118 4.86 -13.41 -6.36
CA ALA A 118 3.69 -12.86 -5.69
C ALA A 118 3.88 -11.37 -5.35
N ASN A 119 2.79 -10.67 -5.05
CA ASN A 119 2.81 -9.24 -4.72
C ASN A 119 2.01 -8.92 -3.46
N ILE A 120 2.63 -8.20 -2.52
CA ILE A 120 1.92 -7.52 -1.44
C ILE A 120 2.05 -6.02 -1.69
N SER A 121 0.92 -5.34 -1.93
CA SER A 121 0.91 -3.89 -2.09
C SER A 121 0.45 -3.19 -0.82
N ILE A 122 1.06 -2.04 -0.53
CA ILE A 122 0.81 -1.24 0.67
C ILE A 122 0.41 0.19 0.27
N PRO A 123 -0.81 0.40 -0.24
CA PRO A 123 -1.34 1.71 -0.58
C PRO A 123 -1.92 2.44 0.64
N GLY A 124 -1.90 3.78 0.63
CA GLY A 124 -2.43 4.58 1.75
C GLY A 124 -3.34 5.74 1.38
N CYS A 125 -3.39 6.18 0.12
CA CYS A 125 -4.17 7.34 -0.33
C CYS A 125 -5.11 6.99 -1.50
N ASP A 126 -6.13 7.83 -1.71
CA ASP A 126 -7.26 7.65 -2.65
C ASP A 126 -6.98 6.80 -3.88
N LYS A 127 -6.08 7.26 -4.76
CA LYS A 127 -5.82 6.62 -6.06
C LYS A 127 -4.87 5.43 -5.99
N ASN A 128 -4.22 5.22 -4.85
CA ASN A 128 -3.23 4.15 -4.66
C ASN A 128 -3.89 2.78 -4.67
N MET A 129 -4.95 2.61 -3.87
CA MET A 129 -5.66 1.33 -3.72
C MET A 129 -6.11 0.77 -5.08
N PRO A 130 -6.93 1.47 -5.88
CA PRO A 130 -7.33 0.93 -7.19
C PRO A 130 -6.15 0.72 -8.15
N GLY A 131 -5.10 1.54 -8.10
CA GLY A 131 -3.89 1.34 -8.92
C GLY A 131 -3.20 0.00 -8.62
N CYS A 132 -3.07 -0.35 -7.34
CA CYS A 132 -2.54 -1.64 -6.92
C CYS A 132 -3.40 -2.82 -7.41
N LEU A 133 -4.73 -2.73 -7.28
CA LEU A 133 -5.64 -3.81 -7.71
C LEU A 133 -5.63 -4.01 -9.24
N ILE A 134 -5.54 -2.92 -10.01
CA ILE A 134 -5.40 -3.00 -11.47
C ILE A 134 -4.13 -3.80 -11.83
N ALA A 135 -2.99 -3.47 -11.22
CA ALA A 135 -1.75 -4.21 -11.45
C ALA A 135 -1.87 -5.70 -11.10
N MET A 136 -2.46 -6.01 -9.95
CA MET A 136 -2.71 -7.40 -9.52
C MET A 136 -3.58 -8.16 -10.54
N GLY A 137 -4.67 -7.55 -11.03
CA GLY A 137 -5.54 -8.16 -12.04
C GLY A 137 -4.89 -8.36 -13.42
N ARG A 138 -4.01 -7.43 -13.84
CA ARG A 138 -3.22 -7.53 -15.07
C ARG A 138 -2.21 -8.67 -14.98
N LEU A 139 -1.42 -8.71 -13.91
CA LEU A 139 -0.38 -9.72 -13.67
C LEU A 139 -0.96 -11.11 -13.40
N ASN A 140 -2.10 -11.17 -12.70
CA ASN A 140 -2.74 -12.40 -12.24
C ASN A 140 -1.75 -13.38 -11.56
N ARG A 141 -0.92 -12.85 -10.66
CA ARG A 141 -0.04 -13.62 -9.76
C ARG A 141 -0.61 -13.55 -8.34
N PRO A 142 -0.39 -14.54 -7.46
CA PRO A 142 -0.86 -14.48 -6.07
C PRO A 142 -0.55 -13.13 -5.44
N ALA A 143 -1.57 -12.45 -4.92
CA ALA A 143 -1.43 -11.10 -4.42
C ALA A 143 -2.48 -10.75 -3.38
N LEU A 144 -2.14 -9.81 -2.49
CA LEU A 144 -3.06 -9.19 -1.56
C LEU A 144 -2.67 -7.73 -1.30
N MET A 145 -3.64 -6.92 -0.86
CA MET A 145 -3.45 -5.53 -0.46
C MET A 145 -3.46 -5.41 1.07
N VAL A 146 -2.48 -4.69 1.62
CA VAL A 146 -2.47 -4.22 3.01
C VAL A 146 -2.76 -2.73 3.00
N TYR A 147 -3.95 -2.31 3.43
CA TYR A 147 -4.27 -0.88 3.51
C TYR A 147 -3.40 -0.20 4.56
N GLY A 148 -2.88 0.99 4.26
CA GLY A 148 -2.05 1.78 5.18
C GLY A 148 -2.76 2.21 6.47
N GLY A 149 -4.10 2.22 6.47
CA GLY A 149 -4.90 2.58 7.64
C GLY A 149 -5.33 4.05 7.67
N THR A 150 -6.44 4.29 8.39
CA THR A 150 -7.02 5.63 8.55
C THR A 150 -6.24 6.45 9.59
N ILE A 151 -6.21 7.77 9.40
CA ILE A 151 -5.72 8.74 10.39
C ILE A 151 -6.67 8.80 11.59
N LYS A 152 -6.13 9.11 12.76
CA LYS A 152 -6.93 9.48 13.93
C LYS A 152 -7.48 10.91 13.77
N PRO A 153 -8.65 11.22 14.34
CA PRO A 153 -9.16 12.58 14.32
C PRO A 153 -8.27 13.52 15.14
N GLY A 154 -8.18 14.77 14.68
CA GLY A 154 -7.54 15.86 15.39
C GLY A 154 -8.46 16.49 16.45
N CYS A 155 -7.92 17.34 17.32
CA CYS A 155 -8.72 18.05 18.33
C CYS A 155 -8.22 19.48 18.59
N VAL A 156 -9.16 20.41 18.83
CA VAL A 156 -8.90 21.72 19.46
C VAL A 156 -9.88 21.90 20.61
N GLY A 157 -9.39 21.82 21.84
CA GLY A 157 -10.28 21.71 23.02
C GLY A 157 -11.15 20.46 22.90
N ASP A 158 -12.46 20.62 23.06
CA ASP A 158 -13.45 19.54 22.91
C ASP A 158 -13.95 19.36 21.46
N LYS A 159 -13.50 20.18 20.51
CA LYS A 159 -13.89 20.07 19.10
C LYS A 159 -13.03 19.02 18.40
N VAL A 160 -13.67 17.98 17.89
CA VAL A 160 -13.06 16.96 17.02
C VAL A 160 -12.91 17.52 15.60
N LEU A 161 -11.75 17.33 14.99
CA LEU A 161 -11.38 17.87 13.69
C LEU A 161 -10.92 16.77 12.73
N ASP A 162 -11.07 17.06 11.45
CA ASP A 162 -10.55 16.26 10.33
C ASP A 162 -10.14 17.18 9.16
N ILE A 163 -9.74 16.60 8.03
CA ILE A 163 -9.34 17.39 6.85
C ILE A 163 -10.49 18.26 6.31
N VAL A 164 -11.74 17.83 6.44
CA VAL A 164 -12.90 18.64 6.01
C VAL A 164 -13.09 19.85 6.91
N SER A 165 -12.79 19.73 8.20
CA SER A 165 -12.75 20.87 9.13
C SER A 165 -11.78 21.94 8.65
N ALA A 166 -10.58 21.55 8.18
CA ALA A 166 -9.62 22.48 7.59
C ALA A 166 -10.16 23.12 6.29
N PHE A 167 -10.79 22.36 5.40
CA PHE A 167 -11.40 22.89 4.18
C PHE A 167 -12.53 23.89 4.47
N GLN A 168 -13.40 23.59 5.42
CA GLN A 168 -14.56 24.42 5.78
C GLN A 168 -14.14 25.71 6.49
N SER A 169 -13.05 25.68 7.26
CA SER A 169 -12.60 26.81 8.08
C SER A 169 -12.39 28.11 7.28
N TYR A 170 -11.99 28.04 6.00
CA TYR A 170 -11.84 29.23 5.18
C TYR A 170 -13.19 29.89 4.85
N GLY A 171 -14.22 29.09 4.55
CA GLY A 171 -15.58 29.59 4.31
C GLY A 171 -16.20 30.19 5.57
N GLU A 172 -16.01 29.55 6.72
CA GLU A 172 -16.47 30.05 8.02
C GLU A 172 -15.81 31.38 8.39
N TYR A 173 -14.51 31.53 8.12
CA TYR A 173 -13.79 32.77 8.32
C TYR A 173 -14.33 33.90 7.43
N LEU A 174 -14.55 33.64 6.13
CA LEU A 174 -15.14 34.62 5.22
C LEU A 174 -16.56 35.04 5.62
N ALA A 175 -17.33 34.12 6.19
CA ALA A 175 -18.66 34.40 6.72
C ALA A 175 -18.66 35.17 8.07
N GLY A 176 -17.47 35.39 8.67
CA GLY A 176 -17.33 36.00 9.98
C GLY A 176 -17.77 35.11 11.14
N ALA A 177 -17.91 33.80 10.91
CA ALA A 177 -18.34 32.82 11.92
C ALA A 177 -17.22 32.40 12.88
N ILE A 178 -15.96 32.45 12.42
CA ILE A 178 -14.76 32.16 13.21
C ILE A 178 -13.70 33.24 13.01
N SER A 179 -12.80 33.41 13.98
CA SER A 179 -11.66 34.31 13.85
C SER A 179 -10.50 33.69 13.05
N GLU A 180 -9.54 34.49 12.62
CA GLU A 180 -8.32 33.99 11.97
C GLU A 180 -7.50 33.11 12.92
N GLU A 181 -7.48 33.41 14.22
CA GLU A 181 -6.84 32.58 15.24
C GLU A 181 -7.50 31.20 15.33
N GLU A 182 -8.83 31.14 15.34
CA GLU A 182 -9.58 29.88 15.35
C GLU A 182 -9.35 29.09 14.06
N ARG A 183 -9.40 29.75 12.89
CA ARG A 183 -9.08 29.12 11.60
C ARG A 183 -7.68 28.50 11.59
N ARG A 184 -6.67 29.23 12.09
CA ARG A 184 -5.29 28.72 12.20
C ARG A 184 -5.17 27.56 13.19
N ALA A 185 -5.94 27.58 14.28
CA ALA A 185 -5.98 26.46 15.22
C ALA A 185 -6.56 25.21 14.56
N ILE A 186 -7.66 25.33 13.81
CA ILE A 186 -8.26 24.22 13.06
C ILE A 186 -7.23 23.61 12.09
N VAL A 187 -6.60 24.43 11.25
CA VAL A 187 -5.60 23.96 10.27
C VAL A 187 -4.45 23.21 10.92
N ARG A 188 -3.93 23.69 12.05
CA ARG A 188 -2.77 23.09 12.73
C ARG A 188 -3.06 21.75 13.40
N HIS A 189 -4.32 21.50 13.78
CA HIS A 189 -4.67 20.33 14.59
C HIS A 189 -5.55 19.32 13.83
N SER A 190 -5.94 19.58 12.58
CA SER A 190 -6.82 18.70 11.81
C SER A 190 -6.20 17.35 11.42
N CYS A 191 -4.88 17.30 11.24
CA CYS A 191 -4.15 16.10 10.81
C CYS A 191 -3.07 15.74 11.85
N PRO A 192 -3.38 14.93 12.88
CA PRO A 192 -2.49 14.73 14.02
C PRO A 192 -1.33 13.75 13.78
N GLY A 193 -1.34 12.99 12.68
CA GLY A 193 -0.37 11.91 12.46
C GLY A 193 -0.54 11.19 11.13
N ALA A 194 -0.09 9.94 11.07
CA ALA A 194 -0.13 9.12 9.87
C ALA A 194 -1.51 8.54 9.59
N GLY A 195 -1.80 8.31 8.30
CA GLY A 195 -3.00 7.64 7.82
C GLY A 195 -3.82 8.43 6.81
N ALA A 196 -4.72 7.73 6.12
CA ALA A 196 -5.62 8.33 5.14
C ALA A 196 -6.71 9.19 5.81
N CYS A 197 -7.44 9.97 5.02
CA CYS A 197 -8.53 10.83 5.51
C CYS A 197 -9.57 10.03 6.30
N GLY A 198 -9.94 10.51 7.50
CA GLY A 198 -10.71 9.75 8.49
C GLY A 198 -12.16 9.39 8.14
N GLY A 199 -12.81 10.18 7.27
CA GLY A 199 -14.19 9.94 6.85
C GLY A 199 -14.34 8.85 5.80
N MET A 200 -15.58 8.53 5.43
CA MET A 200 -15.91 7.64 4.29
C MET A 200 -15.74 8.35 2.95
N TYR A 201 -14.53 8.84 2.68
CA TYR A 201 -14.10 9.33 1.37
C TYR A 201 -13.57 8.17 0.51
N THR A 202 -12.93 8.47 -0.63
CA THR A 202 -12.45 7.42 -1.54
C THR A 202 -11.52 6.44 -0.84
N ALA A 203 -10.57 6.90 -0.02
CA ALA A 203 -9.61 6.02 0.62
C ALA A 203 -10.26 4.91 1.46
N ASN A 204 -11.06 5.28 2.46
CA ASN A 204 -11.75 4.31 3.31
C ASN A 204 -12.84 3.54 2.56
N THR A 205 -13.55 4.18 1.61
CA THR A 205 -14.51 3.48 0.75
C THR A 205 -13.85 2.37 -0.06
N MET A 206 -12.72 2.66 -0.71
CA MET A 206 -11.98 1.68 -1.49
C MET A 206 -11.37 0.62 -0.59
N ALA A 207 -10.79 0.97 0.56
CA ALA A 207 -10.26 0.00 1.51
C ALA A 207 -11.35 -1.00 1.94
N SER A 208 -12.53 -0.51 2.34
CA SER A 208 -13.66 -1.37 2.71
C SER A 208 -14.18 -2.20 1.54
N ALA A 209 -14.28 -1.62 0.34
CA ALA A 209 -14.72 -2.35 -0.85
C ALA A 209 -13.74 -3.47 -1.25
N ILE A 210 -12.43 -3.24 -1.10
CA ILE A 210 -11.39 -4.21 -1.43
C ILE A 210 -11.33 -5.34 -0.39
N GLU A 211 -11.54 -5.02 0.88
CA GLU A 211 -11.70 -6.04 1.92
C GLU A 211 -12.95 -6.90 1.67
N ALA A 212 -14.09 -6.28 1.33
CA ALA A 212 -15.31 -7.00 0.96
C ALA A 212 -15.14 -7.87 -0.29
N MET A 213 -14.30 -7.45 -1.23
CA MET A 213 -13.92 -8.22 -2.43
C MET A 213 -13.00 -9.40 -2.10
N GLY A 214 -12.43 -9.48 -0.90
CA GLY A 214 -11.52 -10.55 -0.47
C GLY A 214 -10.06 -10.36 -0.87
N MET A 215 -9.69 -9.17 -1.34
CA MET A 215 -8.32 -8.84 -1.76
C MET A 215 -7.44 -8.27 -0.63
N SER A 216 -8.00 -8.15 0.58
CA SER A 216 -7.30 -7.78 1.80
C SER A 216 -7.66 -8.75 2.93
N LEU A 217 -6.79 -8.85 3.93
CA LEU A 217 -7.11 -9.59 5.15
C LEU A 217 -8.26 -8.90 5.91
N PRO A 218 -9.06 -9.66 6.68
CA PRO A 218 -10.06 -9.07 7.56
C PRO A 218 -9.46 -8.00 8.47
N TYR A 219 -10.23 -6.94 8.71
CA TYR A 219 -9.88 -5.75 9.49
C TYR A 219 -8.85 -4.81 8.84
N SER A 220 -8.33 -5.14 7.65
CA SER A 220 -7.35 -4.28 6.95
C SER A 220 -7.88 -2.86 6.75
N SER A 221 -9.15 -2.73 6.38
CA SER A 221 -9.82 -1.44 6.14
C SER A 221 -10.14 -0.66 7.41
N SER A 222 -10.19 -1.31 8.58
CA SER A 222 -10.63 -0.70 9.84
C SER A 222 -9.51 -0.42 10.84
N ASN A 223 -8.37 -1.12 10.75
CA ASN A 223 -7.22 -0.88 11.63
C ASN A 223 -6.59 0.49 11.35
N PRO A 224 -6.51 1.41 12.34
CA PRO A 224 -5.87 2.71 12.17
C PRO A 224 -4.37 2.59 11.82
N ALA A 225 -3.84 3.59 11.12
CA ALA A 225 -2.46 3.56 10.61
C ALA A 225 -1.40 3.36 11.72
N GLU A 226 -1.61 3.96 12.89
CA GLU A 226 -0.68 3.93 14.02
C GLU A 226 -1.06 2.87 15.07
N SER A 227 -1.92 1.91 14.72
CA SER A 227 -2.38 0.89 15.65
C SER A 227 -1.43 -0.32 15.68
N ALA A 228 -1.38 -1.02 16.83
CA ALA A 228 -0.58 -2.24 16.96
C ALA A 228 -1.12 -3.36 16.05
N GLU A 229 -2.43 -3.38 15.83
CA GLU A 229 -3.13 -4.31 14.95
C GLU A 229 -2.68 -4.15 13.49
N LYS A 230 -2.43 -2.91 13.02
CA LYS A 230 -1.89 -2.68 11.66
C LYS A 230 -0.50 -3.28 11.49
N VAL A 231 0.35 -3.18 12.51
CA VAL A 231 1.68 -3.80 12.50
C VAL A 231 1.57 -5.33 12.54
N ALA A 232 0.64 -5.87 13.34
CA ALA A 232 0.38 -7.31 13.40
C ALA A 232 -0.12 -7.85 12.05
N GLU A 233 -1.03 -7.13 11.39
CA GLU A 233 -1.53 -7.44 10.05
C GLU A 233 -0.39 -7.47 9.01
N CYS A 234 0.52 -6.48 9.04
CA CYS A 234 1.66 -6.46 8.13
C CYS A 234 2.50 -7.74 8.24
N ARG A 235 2.75 -8.23 9.45
CA ARG A 235 3.48 -9.50 9.67
C ARG A 235 2.66 -10.71 9.22
N ALA A 236 1.36 -10.72 9.52
CA ALA A 236 0.46 -11.80 9.10
C ALA A 236 0.30 -11.93 7.58
N ALA A 237 0.55 -10.85 6.82
CA ALA A 237 0.51 -10.87 5.36
C ALA A 237 1.52 -11.87 4.74
N GLY A 238 2.60 -12.21 5.45
CA GLY A 238 3.57 -13.22 5.01
C GLY A 238 3.00 -14.63 4.94
N GLU A 239 2.33 -15.07 6.01
CA GLU A 239 1.65 -16.39 6.04
C GLU A 239 0.51 -16.44 5.02
N ALA A 240 -0.23 -15.33 4.88
CA ALA A 240 -1.31 -15.24 3.91
C ALA A 240 -0.80 -15.37 2.46
N ILE A 241 0.26 -14.66 2.08
CA ILE A 241 0.79 -14.73 0.71
C ILE A 241 1.42 -16.10 0.40
N GLN A 242 2.04 -16.75 1.40
CA GLN A 242 2.51 -18.12 1.28
C GLN A 242 1.36 -19.07 0.96
N LEU A 243 0.25 -18.97 1.69
CA LEU A 243 -0.92 -19.82 1.46
C LEU A 243 -1.53 -19.60 0.06
N LEU A 244 -1.57 -18.36 -0.42
CA LEU A 244 -2.03 -18.04 -1.78
C LEU A 244 -1.10 -18.64 -2.84
N LEU A 245 0.22 -18.60 -2.62
CA LEU A 245 1.21 -19.26 -3.49
C LEU A 245 1.02 -20.78 -3.51
N GLU A 246 0.89 -21.42 -2.35
CA GLU A 246 0.71 -22.87 -2.20
C GLU A 246 -0.56 -23.37 -2.88
N LYS A 247 -1.65 -22.60 -2.77
CA LYS A 247 -2.95 -22.93 -3.39
C LYS A 247 -3.10 -22.39 -4.81
N ASP A 248 -2.11 -21.65 -5.31
CA ASP A 248 -2.15 -20.91 -6.56
C ASP A 248 -3.42 -20.05 -6.72
N ILE A 249 -3.88 -19.43 -5.62
CA ILE A 249 -5.04 -18.52 -5.65
C ILE A 249 -4.57 -17.17 -6.16
N LYS A 250 -5.15 -16.73 -7.28
CA LYS A 250 -4.76 -15.52 -7.99
C LYS A 250 -5.87 -14.48 -7.93
N PRO A 251 -5.58 -13.21 -8.25
CA PRO A 251 -6.56 -12.13 -8.23
C PRO A 251 -7.83 -12.43 -9.04
N ARG A 252 -7.74 -13.09 -10.21
CA ARG A 252 -8.93 -13.45 -11.02
C ARG A 252 -9.76 -14.59 -10.44
N ASP A 253 -9.23 -15.32 -9.46
CA ASP A 253 -9.97 -16.34 -8.70
C ASP A 253 -10.76 -15.69 -7.54
N ILE A 254 -10.41 -14.46 -7.15
CA ILE A 254 -11.00 -13.71 -6.04
C ILE A 254 -11.98 -12.62 -6.54
N MET A 255 -11.58 -11.85 -7.55
CA MET A 255 -12.33 -10.69 -8.07
C MET A 255 -13.40 -11.12 -9.10
N THR A 256 -14.47 -11.77 -8.63
CA THR A 256 -15.58 -12.31 -9.47
C THR A 256 -16.86 -11.48 -9.41
#